data_AF-A0A7C2FFH9-F1
#
_entry.id   AF-A0A7C2FFH9-F1
#
_cell.length_a   1.000
_cell.length_b   1.000
_cell.length_c   1.000
_cell.angle_alpha   90.00
_cell.angle_beta   90.00
_cell.angle_gamma   90.00
#
_symmetry.space_group_name_H-M   'P 1'
#
loop_
_entity.id
_entity.type
_entity.pdbx_description
1 polymer ?
#
loop_
_entity_poly.entity_id
_entity_poly.type
_entity_poly.pdbx_seq_one_letter_code
_entity_poly.pdbx_strand_id
1 'polypeptide(L)'
;MKRKPRPILAYSVFLGLITAISIIAVLPVNLDYYVLDRGDYGYSALYSESGIVLYSLKELGEREPDTALLVLGRGRPLNTGELDYVISFTKEGGVVIVFGPPDAIIQLLKNLGLDAELEGHVYDPVFNAGDPCIVVARDTRLNTTLLVDRPFALRFSSNPASTIHPTMFTSDFSFIDEYSDGYYTVGEYLGEVPVGFEIEAGKGRVVIVLAHGVLTNRVLQYNKDWFSTLNTGRDILIDQSWVRSNPVFYLKTVIHGQQGVSPFYLAFITLIATVVIIYVAKTVHAE
;
A
#
# COMPACT_ATOMS: atom_id res chain seq x y z
N MET A 1 19.01 23.09 -53.30
CA MET A 1 18.05 22.08 -52.79
C MET A 1 18.08 22.09 -51.27
N LYS A 2 17.03 22.63 -50.60
CA LYS A 2 16.91 22.60 -49.13
C LYS A 2 15.68 21.76 -48.77
N ARG A 3 15.85 20.45 -48.55
CA ARG A 3 14.82 19.64 -47.88
C ARG A 3 14.66 20.21 -46.47
N LYS A 4 13.49 20.75 -46.12
CA LYS A 4 13.13 21.08 -44.73
C LYS A 4 12.50 19.82 -44.11
N PRO A 5 13.19 19.04 -43.27
CA PRO A 5 12.63 17.83 -42.66
C PRO A 5 11.96 18.13 -41.31
N ARG A 6 11.59 19.39 -41.04
CA ARG A 6 11.12 19.82 -39.71
C ARG A 6 9.75 19.31 -39.27
N PRO A 7 8.71 19.20 -40.14
CA PRO A 7 7.40 18.75 -39.66
C PRO A 7 7.37 17.24 -39.40
N ILE A 8 8.00 16.42 -40.25
CA ILE A 8 7.99 14.95 -40.12
C ILE A 8 8.70 14.51 -38.83
N LEU A 9 9.82 15.13 -38.48
CA LEU A 9 10.52 14.85 -37.23
C LEU A 9 9.66 15.21 -36.01
N ALA A 10 9.00 16.37 -36.03
CA ALA A 10 8.11 16.80 -34.95
C ALA A 10 6.92 15.84 -34.77
N TYR A 11 6.28 15.42 -35.86
CA TYR A 11 5.19 14.44 -35.82
C TYR A 11 5.64 13.07 -35.31
N SER A 12 6.81 12.60 -35.73
CA SER A 12 7.36 11.31 -35.28
C SER A 12 7.68 11.33 -33.78
N VAL A 13 8.25 12.42 -33.28
CA VAL A 13 8.51 12.62 -31.84
C VAL A 13 7.20 12.67 -31.06
N PHE A 14 6.21 13.41 -31.55
CA PHE A 14 4.90 13.50 -30.91
C PHE A 14 4.22 12.12 -30.84
N LEU A 15 4.18 11.38 -31.95
CA LEU A 15 3.61 10.04 -31.99
C LEU A 15 4.34 9.08 -31.05
N GLY A 16 5.67 9.12 -31.01
CA GLY A 16 6.46 8.34 -30.07
C GLY A 16 6.10 8.64 -28.61
N LEU A 17 5.90 9.92 -28.28
CA LEU A 17 5.54 10.35 -26.93
C LEU A 17 4.15 9.86 -26.52
N ILE A 18 3.13 10.01 -27.38
CA ILE A 18 1.79 9.51 -27.04
C ILE A 18 1.77 7.97 -27.00
N THR A 19 2.53 7.30 -27.86
CA THR A 19 2.68 5.83 -27.81
C THR A 19 3.32 5.39 -26.50
N ALA A 20 4.37 6.07 -26.04
CA ALA A 20 5.01 5.78 -24.75
C ALA A 20 4.04 5.98 -23.57
N ILE A 21 3.28 7.07 -23.55
CA ILE A 21 2.24 7.31 -22.52
C ILE A 21 1.17 6.21 -22.55
N SER A 22 0.74 5.79 -23.73
CA SER A 22 -0.27 4.74 -23.88
C SER A 22 0.24 3.38 -23.39
N ILE A 23 1.50 3.05 -23.70
CA ILE A 23 2.15 1.84 -23.17
C ILE A 23 2.20 1.89 -21.64
N ILE A 24 2.64 3.01 -21.05
CA ILE A 24 2.69 3.19 -19.58
C ILE A 24 1.29 3.04 -18.95
N ALA A 25 0.26 3.60 -19.59
CA ALA A 25 -1.10 3.52 -19.11
C ALA A 25 -1.61 2.06 -19.07
N VAL A 26 -1.30 1.25 -20.08
CA VAL A 26 -1.85 -0.11 -20.21
C VAL A 26 -1.01 -1.19 -19.53
N LEU A 27 0.32 -1.01 -19.41
CA LEU A 27 1.20 -2.03 -18.86
C LEU A 27 0.78 -2.48 -17.45
N PRO A 28 0.64 -3.79 -17.18
CA PRO A 28 0.34 -4.24 -15.83
C PRO A 28 1.46 -3.81 -14.87
N VAL A 29 1.09 -3.42 -13.66
CA VAL A 29 2.02 -3.14 -12.57
C VAL A 29 1.85 -4.25 -11.56
N ASN A 30 2.97 -4.80 -11.12
CA ASN A 30 3.04 -5.74 -10.02
C ASN A 30 4.01 -5.12 -9.01
N LEU A 31 3.45 -4.43 -8.03
CA LEU A 31 4.18 -3.69 -7.03
C LEU A 31 3.32 -3.66 -5.78
N ASP A 32 3.78 -4.34 -4.75
CA ASP A 32 3.09 -4.44 -3.47
C ASP A 32 2.65 -3.06 -2.97
N TYR A 33 1.43 -3.01 -2.43
CA TYR A 33 0.78 -1.82 -1.87
C TYR A 33 0.51 -0.69 -2.88
N TYR A 34 0.67 -0.95 -4.18
CA TYR A 34 0.36 0.03 -5.21
C TYR A 34 -1.15 0.08 -5.53
N VAL A 35 -1.72 1.28 -5.61
CA VAL A 35 -3.17 1.49 -5.78
C VAL A 35 -3.76 1.02 -7.11
N LEU A 36 -2.94 0.83 -8.15
CA LEU A 36 -3.41 0.27 -9.42
C LEU A 36 -2.98 -1.19 -9.64
N ASP A 37 -2.27 -1.77 -8.68
CA ASP A 37 -1.90 -3.18 -8.75
C ASP A 37 -3.10 -4.05 -8.39
N ARG A 38 -3.38 -4.99 -9.30
CA ARG A 38 -4.47 -5.98 -9.21
C ARG A 38 -4.00 -7.34 -8.70
N GLY A 39 -2.70 -7.52 -8.50
CA GLY A 39 -2.12 -8.68 -7.84
C GLY A 39 -2.47 -8.73 -6.36
N ASP A 40 -2.11 -9.83 -5.71
CA ASP A 40 -2.53 -10.16 -4.35
C ASP A 40 -2.17 -9.09 -3.31
N TYR A 41 -0.99 -8.47 -3.42
CA TYR A 41 -0.49 -7.44 -2.50
C TYR A 41 -0.81 -6.01 -2.93
N GLY A 42 -1.50 -5.83 -4.06
CA GLY A 42 -1.93 -4.52 -4.54
C GLY A 42 -3.08 -3.92 -3.73
N TYR A 43 -3.39 -2.65 -4.00
CA TYR A 43 -4.47 -1.88 -3.35
C TYR A 43 -5.61 -1.50 -4.30
N SER A 44 -5.68 -2.09 -5.49
CA SER A 44 -6.75 -1.73 -6.45
C SER A 44 -8.17 -1.90 -5.89
N ALA A 45 -8.40 -2.91 -5.04
CA ALA A 45 -9.69 -3.12 -4.39
C ALA A 45 -9.95 -2.03 -3.33
N LEU A 46 -8.98 -1.72 -2.47
CA LEU A 46 -9.10 -0.67 -1.46
C LEU A 46 -9.32 0.70 -2.12
N TYR A 47 -8.58 0.99 -3.19
CA TYR A 47 -8.72 2.22 -3.94
C TYR A 47 -10.12 2.39 -4.55
N SER A 48 -10.76 1.29 -4.96
CA SER A 48 -12.13 1.31 -5.48
C SER A 48 -13.20 1.63 -4.42
N GLU A 49 -12.89 1.48 -3.13
CA GLU A 49 -13.78 1.77 -2.01
C GLU A 49 -13.71 3.24 -1.53
N SER A 50 -13.50 4.18 -2.46
CA SER A 50 -13.33 5.62 -2.19
C SER A 50 -11.99 6.00 -1.54
N GLY A 51 -10.93 5.23 -1.76
CA GLY A 51 -9.58 5.61 -1.32
C GLY A 51 -9.08 6.89 -1.99
N ILE A 52 -8.68 7.88 -1.19
CA ILE A 52 -8.01 9.11 -1.65
C ILE A 52 -6.51 8.87 -1.63
N VAL A 53 -5.87 9.00 -2.79
CA VAL A 53 -4.42 8.79 -2.91
C VAL A 53 -3.66 10.01 -2.43
N LEU A 54 -2.73 9.83 -1.49
CA LEU A 54 -1.75 10.84 -1.11
C LEU A 54 -0.45 10.65 -1.89
N TYR A 55 -0.02 11.66 -2.63
CA TYR A 55 1.25 11.65 -3.37
C TYR A 55 2.42 12.18 -2.53
N SER A 56 2.10 12.74 -1.36
CA SER A 56 3.04 13.27 -0.39
C SER A 56 2.39 13.23 0.99
N LEU A 57 3.11 12.73 2.00
CA LEU A 57 2.62 12.77 3.38
C LEU A 57 2.48 14.19 3.93
N LYS A 58 3.10 15.19 3.29
CA LYS A 58 2.87 16.61 3.60
C LYS A 58 1.40 17.03 3.39
N GLU A 59 0.68 16.38 2.48
CA GLU A 59 -0.74 16.64 2.20
C GLU A 59 -1.64 16.32 3.42
N LEU A 60 -1.14 15.56 4.40
CA LEU A 60 -1.85 15.33 5.66
C LEU A 60 -2.13 16.64 6.42
N GLY A 61 -1.26 17.64 6.30
CA GLY A 61 -1.46 18.96 6.93
C GLY A 61 -2.56 19.81 6.27
N GLU A 62 -3.10 19.37 5.14
CA GLU A 62 -4.22 20.01 4.43
C GLU A 62 -5.57 19.34 4.74
N ARG A 63 -5.55 18.28 5.57
CA ARG A 63 -6.72 17.48 5.95
C ARG A 63 -7.05 17.68 7.41
N GLU A 64 -8.31 17.48 7.76
CA GLU A 64 -8.76 17.43 9.15
C GLU A 64 -8.44 16.04 9.73
N PRO A 65 -7.53 15.92 10.73
CA PRO A 65 -7.10 14.60 11.19
C PRO A 65 -8.22 13.78 11.86
N ASP A 66 -9.10 14.44 12.61
CA ASP A 66 -10.24 13.82 13.30
C ASP A 66 -11.23 13.11 12.34
N THR A 67 -11.24 13.48 11.05
CA THR A 67 -12.14 12.93 10.02
C THR A 67 -11.39 12.08 8.99
N ALA A 68 -10.13 11.72 9.24
CA ALA A 68 -9.32 10.96 8.30
C ALA A 68 -8.76 9.68 8.91
N LEU A 69 -8.59 8.67 8.05
CA LEU A 69 -7.88 7.42 8.33
C LEU A 69 -6.79 7.24 7.30
N LEU A 70 -5.53 7.13 7.73
CA LEU A 70 -4.39 6.89 6.87
C LEU A 70 -4.08 5.39 6.80
N VAL A 71 -4.11 4.83 5.60
CA VAL A 71 -3.61 3.49 5.29
C VAL A 71 -2.17 3.60 4.77
N LEU A 72 -1.25 3.05 5.55
CA LEU A 72 0.18 3.08 5.31
C LEU A 72 0.69 1.64 5.21
N GLY A 73 0.61 1.07 4.01
CA GLY A 73 1.40 -0.11 3.68
C GLY A 73 2.36 0.19 2.56
N ARG A 74 3.61 -0.15 2.78
CA ARG A 74 4.72 0.17 1.89
C ARG A 74 5.80 -0.88 2.05
N GLY A 75 6.41 -1.28 0.94
CA GLY A 75 7.55 -2.21 0.91
C GLY A 75 8.87 -1.56 1.30
N ARG A 76 8.85 -0.32 1.82
CA ARG A 76 10.04 0.39 2.28
C ARG A 76 9.76 1.16 3.57
N PRO A 77 10.75 1.37 4.43
CA PRO A 77 10.61 2.18 5.64
C PRO A 77 10.26 3.65 5.38
N LEU A 78 9.65 4.30 6.38
CA LEU A 78 9.49 5.76 6.42
C LEU A 78 10.83 6.43 6.74
N ASN A 79 11.14 7.52 6.05
CA ASN A 79 12.20 8.41 6.49
C ASN A 79 11.72 9.31 7.65
N THR A 80 12.66 9.98 8.34
CA THR A 80 12.35 10.80 9.52
C THR A 80 11.35 11.92 9.21
N GLY A 81 11.49 12.61 8.07
CA GLY A 81 10.56 13.68 7.71
C GLY A 81 9.16 13.17 7.35
N GLU A 82 9.05 12.02 6.70
CA GLU A 82 7.77 11.35 6.47
C GLU A 82 7.10 10.95 7.79
N LEU A 83 7.87 10.42 8.72
CA LEU A 83 7.39 10.02 10.03
C LEU A 83 6.85 11.21 10.84
N ASP A 84 7.51 12.37 10.78
CA ASP A 84 7.06 13.58 11.48
C ASP A 84 5.65 14.01 11.04
N TYR A 85 5.32 13.89 9.74
CA TYR A 85 3.96 14.15 9.25
C TYR A 85 2.94 13.16 9.80
N VAL A 86 3.28 11.86 9.81
CA VAL A 86 2.40 10.80 10.33
C VAL A 86 2.15 10.98 11.83
N ILE A 87 3.20 11.25 12.61
CA ILE A 87 3.09 11.49 14.06
C ILE A 87 2.24 12.74 14.33
N SER A 88 2.47 13.84 13.60
CA SER A 88 1.71 15.08 13.77
C SER A 88 0.23 14.88 13.47
N PHE A 89 -0.08 14.25 12.33
CA PHE A 89 -1.43 13.86 11.95
C PHE A 89 -2.12 12.99 13.01
N THR A 90 -1.41 11.99 13.55
CA THR A 90 -1.96 11.11 14.59
C THR A 90 -2.23 11.89 15.88
N LYS A 91 -1.29 12.73 16.32
CA LYS A 91 -1.42 13.54 17.55
C LYS A 91 -2.65 14.45 17.53
N GLU A 92 -3.00 14.94 16.34
CA GLU A 92 -4.16 15.81 16.14
C GLU A 92 -5.50 15.08 16.05
N GLY A 93 -5.53 13.74 16.05
CA GLY A 93 -6.76 12.93 16.05
C GLY A 93 -6.91 11.95 14.90
N GLY A 94 -5.90 11.90 14.02
CA GLY A 94 -5.82 10.93 12.93
C GLY A 94 -5.73 9.48 13.41
N VAL A 95 -6.35 8.59 12.66
CA VAL A 95 -6.15 7.13 12.81
C VAL A 95 -5.20 6.68 11.72
N VAL A 96 -4.14 5.95 12.08
CA VAL A 96 -3.18 5.41 11.12
C VAL A 96 -3.17 3.89 11.23
N ILE A 97 -3.39 3.19 10.12
CA ILE A 97 -3.17 1.75 10.01
C ILE A 97 -1.83 1.54 9.30
N VAL A 98 -0.90 0.85 9.95
CA VAL A 98 0.42 0.55 9.40
C VAL A 98 0.64 -0.95 9.30
N PHE A 99 1.12 -1.41 8.16
CA PHE A 99 1.53 -2.80 7.93
C PHE A 99 2.55 -2.86 6.80
N GLY A 100 3.19 -4.00 6.61
CA GLY A 100 4.24 -4.16 5.61
C GLY A 100 5.27 -5.21 6.01
N PRO A 101 6.39 -5.28 5.27
CA PRO A 101 7.45 -6.23 5.58
C PRO A 101 8.13 -5.90 6.93
N PRO A 102 8.77 -6.90 7.58
CA PRO A 102 9.36 -6.73 8.91
C PRO A 102 10.35 -5.57 9.03
N ASP A 103 11.18 -5.34 8.01
CA ASP A 103 12.18 -4.27 8.00
C ASP A 103 11.56 -2.87 8.09
N ALA A 104 10.46 -2.64 7.37
CA ALA A 104 9.72 -1.38 7.40
C ALA A 104 9.09 -1.12 8.77
N ILE A 105 8.50 -2.15 9.39
CA ILE A 105 7.85 -2.05 10.69
C ILE A 105 8.87 -1.89 11.82
N ILE A 106 9.96 -2.67 11.81
CA ILE A 106 11.04 -2.56 12.80
C ILE A 106 11.65 -1.16 12.76
N GLN A 107 11.90 -0.61 11.57
CA GLN A 107 12.43 0.75 11.47
C GLN A 107 11.43 1.81 11.96
N LEU A 108 10.13 1.64 11.69
CA LEU A 108 9.09 2.50 12.27
C LEU A 108 9.12 2.47 13.80
N LEU A 109 9.09 1.26 14.39
CA LEU A 109 9.13 1.07 15.84
C LEU A 109 10.39 1.68 16.44
N LYS A 110 11.55 1.47 15.82
CA LYS A 110 12.81 2.07 16.25
C LYS A 110 12.76 3.60 16.26
N ASN A 111 12.17 4.20 15.22
CA ASN A 111 12.01 5.65 15.16
C ASN A 111 11.01 6.18 16.20
N LEU A 112 10.10 5.33 16.70
CA LEU A 112 9.21 5.61 17.83
C LEU A 112 9.88 5.32 19.19
N GLY A 113 11.15 4.92 19.20
CA GLY A 113 11.90 4.61 20.42
C GLY A 113 11.66 3.19 20.97
N LEU A 114 11.08 2.29 20.16
CA LEU A 114 10.84 0.90 20.51
C LEU A 114 11.82 0.01 19.74
N ASP A 115 12.75 -0.62 20.46
CA ASP A 115 13.66 -1.59 19.88
C ASP A 115 12.98 -2.97 19.78
N ALA A 116 12.85 -3.46 18.56
CA ALA A 116 12.24 -4.74 18.24
C ALA A 116 13.10 -5.54 17.25
N GLU A 117 13.06 -6.86 17.36
CA GLU A 117 13.74 -7.81 16.48
C GLU A 117 12.73 -8.81 15.92
N LEU A 118 12.94 -9.25 14.67
CA LEU A 118 12.14 -10.32 14.07
C LEU A 118 12.43 -11.65 14.80
N GLU A 119 11.38 -12.30 15.28
CA GLU A 119 11.49 -13.68 15.79
C GLU A 119 11.31 -14.69 14.67
N GLY A 120 10.31 -14.48 13.81
CA GLY A 120 10.01 -15.38 12.71
C GLY A 120 8.66 -15.07 12.07
N HIS A 121 8.31 -15.83 11.03
CA HIS A 121 6.99 -15.77 10.43
C HIS A 121 5.99 -16.60 11.25
N VAL A 122 4.74 -16.17 11.27
CA VAL A 122 3.69 -16.85 12.02
C VAL A 122 2.82 -17.65 11.05
N TYR A 123 2.60 -18.91 11.40
CA TYR A 123 1.74 -19.81 10.63
C TYR A 123 0.68 -20.40 11.54
N ASP A 124 -0.49 -20.68 10.97
CA ASP A 124 -1.56 -21.37 11.68
C ASP A 124 -2.09 -22.52 10.83
N PRO A 125 -1.88 -23.79 11.22
CA PRO A 125 -2.35 -24.94 10.45
C PRO A 125 -3.87 -25.20 10.62
N VAL A 126 -4.53 -24.58 11.61
CA VAL A 126 -5.94 -24.86 11.97
C VAL A 126 -6.86 -23.70 11.59
N PHE A 127 -6.52 -22.48 12.02
CA PHE A 127 -7.31 -21.26 11.85
C PHE A 127 -6.72 -20.39 10.74
N ASN A 128 -6.88 -20.84 9.51
CA ASN A 128 -6.40 -20.16 8.31
C ASN A 128 -7.44 -20.14 7.19
N ALA A 129 -7.17 -19.37 6.13
CA ALA A 129 -8.02 -19.27 4.95
C ALA A 129 -7.59 -20.20 3.79
N GLY A 130 -7.31 -21.47 4.11
CA GLY A 130 -6.87 -22.49 3.14
C GLY A 130 -5.37 -22.45 2.80
N ASP A 131 -4.65 -21.49 3.38
CA ASP A 131 -3.19 -21.32 3.31
C ASP A 131 -2.72 -20.98 4.73
N PRO A 132 -1.83 -21.78 5.36
CA PRO A 132 -1.33 -21.53 6.72
C PRO A 132 -0.66 -20.16 6.91
N CYS A 133 -0.29 -19.48 5.81
CA CYS A 133 0.25 -18.13 5.83
C CYS A 133 -0.83 -17.04 5.95
N ILE A 134 -2.11 -17.36 5.70
CA ILE A 134 -3.25 -16.45 5.83
C ILE A 134 -3.98 -16.80 7.12
N VAL A 135 -3.51 -16.24 8.21
CA VAL A 135 -3.93 -16.59 9.57
C VAL A 135 -5.13 -15.77 9.99
N VAL A 136 -6.06 -16.40 10.70
CA VAL A 136 -7.16 -15.69 11.38
C VAL A 136 -6.61 -15.08 12.67
N ALA A 137 -6.70 -13.76 12.79
CA ALA A 137 -6.43 -13.02 14.01
C ALA A 137 -7.73 -12.48 14.61
N ARG A 138 -7.76 -12.29 15.93
CA ARG A 138 -8.84 -11.65 16.68
C ARG A 138 -8.37 -10.31 17.22
N ASP A 139 -9.06 -9.25 16.87
CA ASP A 139 -8.90 -7.92 17.49
C ASP A 139 -9.75 -7.86 18.77
N THR A 140 -9.11 -7.87 19.92
CA THR A 140 -9.75 -7.91 21.23
C THR A 140 -10.46 -6.60 21.58
N ARG A 141 -10.05 -5.47 21.00
CA ARG A 141 -10.68 -4.16 21.24
C ARG A 141 -12.02 -4.05 20.54
N LEU A 142 -12.07 -4.52 19.30
CA LEU A 142 -13.24 -4.43 18.44
C LEU A 142 -14.13 -5.68 18.53
N ASN A 143 -13.63 -6.72 19.22
CA ASN A 143 -14.24 -8.04 19.28
C ASN A 143 -14.62 -8.59 17.89
N THR A 144 -13.69 -8.44 16.95
CA THR A 144 -13.85 -8.88 15.56
C THR A 144 -12.66 -9.72 15.12
N THR A 145 -12.82 -10.45 14.03
CA THR A 145 -11.76 -11.25 13.42
C THR A 145 -11.32 -10.64 12.10
N LEU A 146 -10.06 -10.84 11.76
CA LEU A 146 -9.47 -10.41 10.49
C LEU A 146 -8.50 -11.48 9.99
N LEU A 147 -8.30 -11.53 8.69
CA LEU A 147 -7.24 -12.33 8.06
C LEU A 147 -5.98 -11.48 7.93
N VAL A 148 -4.86 -12.04 8.37
CA VAL A 148 -3.54 -11.45 8.18
C VAL A 148 -2.72 -12.36 7.28
N ASP A 149 -2.15 -11.81 6.20
CA ASP A 149 -1.37 -12.53 5.20
C ASP A 149 0.12 -12.36 5.46
N ARG A 150 0.80 -13.51 5.61
CA ARG A 150 2.19 -13.66 6.06
C ARG A 150 2.47 -12.82 7.31
N PRO A 151 1.78 -13.10 8.43
CA PRO A 151 2.09 -12.45 9.68
C PRO A 151 3.50 -12.81 10.18
N PHE A 152 4.03 -12.00 11.07
CA PHE A 152 5.33 -12.23 11.71
C PHE A 152 5.30 -11.78 13.18
N ALA A 153 6.21 -12.35 13.96
CA ALA A 153 6.36 -12.06 15.38
C ALA A 153 7.55 -11.14 15.62
N LEU A 154 7.43 -10.24 16.60
CA LEU A 154 8.49 -9.36 17.04
C LEU A 154 8.81 -9.56 18.53
N ARG A 155 10.10 -9.60 18.83
CA ARG A 155 10.62 -9.54 20.20
C ARG A 155 10.97 -8.12 20.54
N PHE A 156 10.46 -7.61 21.66
CA PHE A 156 10.82 -6.28 22.17
C PHE A 156 11.92 -6.37 23.23
N SER A 157 12.94 -5.51 23.12
CA SER A 157 14.10 -5.51 24.02
C SER A 157 13.79 -4.97 25.42
N SER A 158 12.77 -4.14 25.54
CA SER A 158 12.26 -3.58 26.79
C SER A 158 10.76 -3.82 26.87
N ASN A 159 10.21 -3.94 28.09
CA ASN A 159 8.77 -4.15 28.27
C ASN A 159 8.01 -2.96 27.69
N PRO A 160 7.35 -3.10 26.53
CA PRO A 160 6.85 -1.95 25.80
C PRO A 160 5.41 -1.64 26.22
N ALA A 161 4.87 -2.35 27.22
CA ALA A 161 3.47 -2.33 27.65
C ALA A 161 2.97 -0.95 28.12
N SER A 162 3.85 0.01 28.40
CA SER A 162 3.45 1.40 28.71
C SER A 162 3.21 2.27 27.47
N THR A 163 3.56 1.79 26.28
CA THR A 163 3.61 2.58 25.05
C THR A 163 2.94 1.87 23.87
N ILE A 164 3.03 0.55 23.82
CA ILE A 164 2.38 -0.28 22.80
C ILE A 164 1.56 -1.38 23.47
N HIS A 165 0.31 -1.51 23.05
CA HIS A 165 -0.62 -2.50 23.59
C HIS A 165 -0.89 -3.57 22.53
N PRO A 166 -0.63 -4.87 22.80
CA PRO A 166 -1.04 -5.92 21.89
C PRO A 166 -2.56 -6.03 21.90
N THR A 167 -3.16 -6.02 20.71
CA THR A 167 -4.62 -5.93 20.53
C THR A 167 -5.15 -6.97 19.56
N MET A 168 -4.30 -7.53 18.70
CA MET A 168 -4.68 -8.59 17.77
C MET A 168 -3.81 -9.81 18.00
N PHE A 169 -4.46 -10.95 18.13
CA PHE A 169 -3.84 -12.21 18.49
C PHE A 169 -4.28 -13.31 17.54
N THR A 170 -3.38 -14.24 17.23
CA THR A 170 -3.69 -15.44 16.45
C THR A 170 -4.35 -16.51 17.34
N SER A 171 -4.43 -17.77 16.89
CA SER A 171 -4.99 -18.85 17.71
C SER A 171 -3.92 -19.56 18.54
N ASP A 172 -4.35 -20.36 19.52
CA ASP A 172 -3.48 -21.25 20.31
C ASP A 172 -2.76 -22.33 19.47
N PHE A 173 -3.12 -22.49 18.20
CA PHE A 173 -2.50 -23.45 17.27
C PHE A 173 -1.44 -22.80 16.38
N SER A 174 -1.25 -21.49 16.47
CA SER A 174 -0.23 -20.79 15.71
C SER A 174 1.18 -21.12 16.23
N PHE A 175 2.17 -21.07 15.34
CA PHE A 175 3.58 -21.19 15.72
C PHE A 175 4.44 -20.15 15.03
N ILE A 176 5.59 -19.84 15.63
CA ILE A 176 6.61 -18.96 15.05
C ILE A 176 7.66 -19.84 14.36
N ASP A 177 7.75 -19.73 13.05
CA ASP A 177 8.77 -20.39 12.22
C ASP A 177 10.08 -19.60 12.30
N GLU A 178 10.93 -19.99 13.25
CA GLU A 178 12.23 -19.36 13.52
C GLU A 178 13.27 -19.79 12.49
N TYR A 179 13.09 -20.96 11.87
CA TYR A 179 14.02 -21.53 10.88
C TYR A 179 13.70 -21.17 9.43
N SER A 180 12.56 -20.53 9.19
CA SER A 180 12.06 -20.13 7.87
C SER A 180 11.90 -21.31 6.91
N ASP A 181 11.46 -22.46 7.41
CA ASP A 181 11.21 -23.66 6.59
C ASP A 181 9.73 -23.91 6.26
N GLY A 182 8.83 -23.15 6.88
CA GLY A 182 7.38 -23.19 6.67
C GLY A 182 6.64 -24.28 7.44
N TYR A 183 7.31 -25.01 8.34
CA TYR A 183 6.71 -26.08 9.13
C TYR A 183 7.05 -25.94 10.61
N TYR A 184 6.20 -26.51 11.46
CA TYR A 184 6.49 -26.55 12.89
C TYR A 184 7.66 -27.49 13.17
N THR A 185 8.72 -26.93 13.75
CA THR A 185 9.87 -27.67 14.27
C THR A 185 9.79 -27.78 15.80
N VAL A 186 10.06 -28.97 16.31
CA VAL A 186 10.04 -29.22 17.77
C VAL A 186 10.99 -28.26 18.48
N GLY A 187 10.42 -27.45 19.37
CA GLY A 187 11.16 -26.42 20.12
C GLY A 187 10.77 -24.99 19.75
N GLU A 188 10.15 -24.78 18.59
CA GLU A 188 9.58 -23.49 18.22
C GLU A 188 8.38 -23.14 19.11
N TYR A 189 8.14 -21.83 19.24
CA TYR A 189 6.98 -21.33 19.98
C TYR A 189 5.68 -21.82 19.33
N LEU A 190 4.80 -22.40 20.14
CA LEU A 190 3.45 -22.81 19.77
C LEU A 190 2.46 -22.18 20.75
N GLY A 191 1.49 -21.42 20.23
CA GLY A 191 0.48 -20.72 21.02
C GLY A 191 0.00 -19.44 20.35
N GLU A 192 -0.82 -18.70 21.09
CA GLU A 192 -1.32 -17.38 20.67
C GLU A 192 -0.16 -16.39 20.48
N VAL A 193 -0.06 -15.79 19.28
CA VAL A 193 0.97 -14.80 18.94
C VAL A 193 0.34 -13.42 18.73
N PRO A 194 0.87 -12.34 19.36
CA PRO A 194 0.44 -10.99 19.08
C PRO A 194 0.90 -10.55 17.68
N VAL A 195 -0.06 -10.27 16.80
CA VAL A 195 0.18 -9.83 15.41
C VAL A 195 -0.35 -8.43 15.13
N GLY A 196 -0.93 -7.77 16.13
CA GLY A 196 -1.39 -6.39 16.00
C GLY A 196 -1.31 -5.64 17.30
N PHE A 197 -0.98 -4.35 17.18
CA PHE A 197 -0.65 -3.47 18.28
C PHE A 197 -1.29 -2.11 18.11
N GLU A 198 -1.60 -1.46 19.21
CA GLU A 198 -2.08 -0.07 19.23
C GLU A 198 -1.10 0.81 20.02
N ILE A 199 -0.83 1.99 19.47
CA ILE A 199 -0.09 3.07 20.12
C ILE A 199 -1.02 4.28 20.15
N GLU A 200 -1.37 4.72 21.35
CA GLU A 200 -2.06 6.00 21.53
C GLU A 200 -1.06 7.15 21.31
N ALA A 201 -1.44 8.12 20.49
CA ALA A 201 -0.61 9.29 20.22
C ALA A 201 -1.47 10.54 20.19
N GLY A 202 -1.42 11.33 21.27
CA GLY A 202 -2.24 12.54 21.40
C GLY A 202 -3.73 12.20 21.44
N LYS A 203 -4.50 12.73 20.48
CA LYS A 203 -5.94 12.44 20.35
C LYS A 203 -6.24 11.27 19.42
N GLY A 204 -5.26 10.83 18.64
CA GLY A 204 -5.42 9.75 17.67
C GLY A 204 -4.68 8.49 18.09
N ARG A 205 -4.51 7.58 17.13
CA ARG A 205 -3.91 6.27 17.37
C ARG A 205 -3.25 5.70 16.14
N VAL A 206 -2.20 4.90 16.37
CA VAL A 206 -1.56 4.08 15.36
C VAL A 206 -1.90 2.61 15.63
N VAL A 207 -2.49 1.95 14.65
CA VAL A 207 -2.76 0.52 14.63
C VAL A 207 -1.70 -0.13 13.75
N ILE A 208 -0.79 -0.87 14.36
CA ILE A 208 0.29 -1.59 13.66
C ILE A 208 -0.14 -3.05 13.51
N VAL A 209 -0.12 -3.58 12.29
CA VAL A 209 -0.38 -4.99 12.02
C VAL A 209 0.90 -5.61 11.47
N LEU A 210 1.40 -6.63 12.16
CA LEU A 210 2.62 -7.36 11.82
C LEU A 210 2.34 -8.38 10.72
N ALA A 211 2.07 -7.89 9.52
CA ALA A 211 1.77 -8.73 8.36
C ALA A 211 2.14 -8.02 7.05
N HIS A 212 2.46 -8.82 6.02
CA HIS A 212 2.61 -8.31 4.67
C HIS A 212 1.27 -7.89 4.07
N GLY A 213 0.15 -8.45 4.51
CA GLY A 213 -1.17 -8.07 3.99
C GLY A 213 -2.26 -8.05 5.05
N VAL A 214 -2.96 -6.92 5.16
CA VAL A 214 -4.22 -6.81 5.92
C VAL A 214 -5.29 -6.01 5.18
N LEU A 215 -4.90 -5.08 4.32
CA LEU A 215 -5.81 -4.36 3.41
C LEU A 215 -5.44 -4.53 1.93
N THR A 216 -4.67 -5.59 1.63
CA THR A 216 -4.30 -5.95 0.26
C THR A 216 -5.46 -6.65 -0.46
N ASN A 217 -5.43 -6.67 -1.79
CA ASN A 217 -6.48 -7.31 -2.60
C ASN A 217 -6.80 -8.75 -2.15
N ARG A 218 -5.79 -9.52 -1.71
CA ARG A 218 -5.94 -10.92 -1.27
C ARG A 218 -6.83 -11.10 -0.04
N VAL A 219 -6.78 -10.17 0.92
CA VAL A 219 -7.47 -10.31 2.22
C VAL A 219 -8.52 -9.25 2.50
N LEU A 220 -8.56 -8.15 1.72
CA LEU A 220 -9.46 -7.02 1.96
C LEU A 220 -10.93 -7.44 2.08
N GLN A 221 -11.40 -8.36 1.22
CA GLN A 221 -12.81 -8.79 1.25
C GLN A 221 -13.22 -9.38 2.60
N TYR A 222 -12.32 -10.09 3.27
CA TYR A 222 -12.57 -10.69 4.58
C TYR A 222 -12.41 -9.68 5.73
N ASN A 223 -11.69 -8.59 5.49
CA ASN A 223 -11.34 -7.60 6.50
C ASN A 223 -12.22 -6.34 6.45
N LYS A 224 -13.25 -6.30 5.60
CA LYS A 224 -14.13 -5.14 5.45
C LYS A 224 -14.83 -4.75 6.75
N ASP A 225 -15.30 -5.72 7.52
CA ASP A 225 -16.01 -5.45 8.78
C ASP A 225 -15.08 -4.82 9.82
N TRP A 226 -13.87 -5.39 9.98
CA TRP A 226 -12.81 -4.81 10.81
C TRP A 226 -12.42 -3.40 10.34
N PHE A 227 -12.19 -3.23 9.04
CA PHE A 227 -11.78 -1.95 8.46
C PHE A 227 -12.86 -0.87 8.57
N SER A 228 -14.13 -1.20 8.33
CA SER A 228 -15.25 -0.27 8.43
C SER A 228 -15.44 0.26 9.84
N THR A 229 -15.14 -0.56 10.86
CA THR A 229 -15.17 -0.15 12.27
C THR A 229 -14.13 0.94 12.58
N LEU A 230 -12.98 0.91 11.88
CA LEU A 230 -11.95 1.94 12.00
C LEU A 230 -12.25 3.17 11.13
N ASN A 231 -12.93 2.99 10.00
CA ASN A 231 -13.20 4.02 9.01
C ASN A 231 -14.55 4.75 9.17
N THR A 232 -15.34 4.46 10.21
CA THR A 232 -16.69 5.03 10.35
C THR A 232 -16.65 6.56 10.40
N GLY A 233 -17.22 7.21 9.37
CA GLY A 233 -17.26 8.67 9.25
C GLY A 233 -15.93 9.32 8.85
N ARG A 234 -14.97 8.55 8.30
CA ARG A 234 -13.65 9.04 7.93
C ARG A 234 -13.36 8.92 6.45
N ASP A 235 -12.56 9.85 5.94
CA ASP A 235 -11.95 9.77 4.62
C ASP A 235 -10.77 8.78 4.65
N ILE A 236 -10.75 7.82 3.74
CA ILE A 236 -9.67 6.86 3.59
C ILE A 236 -8.55 7.50 2.78
N LEU A 237 -7.43 7.79 3.41
CA LEU A 237 -6.22 8.29 2.78
C LEU A 237 -5.24 7.12 2.54
N ILE A 238 -4.87 6.85 1.30
CA ILE A 238 -3.92 5.79 0.95
C ILE A 238 -2.57 6.43 0.61
N ASP A 239 -1.55 6.10 1.38
CA ASP A 239 -0.20 6.59 1.12
C ASP A 239 0.39 5.98 -0.16
N GLN A 240 0.72 6.83 -1.14
CA GLN A 240 1.49 6.50 -2.33
C GLN A 240 2.67 7.46 -2.52
N SER A 241 3.09 8.17 -1.46
CA SER A 241 4.15 9.17 -1.55
C SER A 241 5.49 8.58 -1.97
N TRP A 242 5.70 7.30 -1.67
CA TRP A 242 6.88 6.55 -2.08
C TRP A 242 6.92 6.19 -3.57
N VAL A 243 5.78 6.14 -4.24
CA VAL A 243 5.68 5.85 -5.68
C VAL A 243 6.34 6.95 -6.50
N ARG A 244 6.42 8.18 -5.97
CA ARG A 244 6.97 9.35 -6.64
C ARG A 244 8.43 9.20 -7.05
N SER A 245 9.20 8.32 -6.39
CA SER A 245 10.57 8.00 -6.81
C SER A 245 10.64 7.18 -8.10
N ASN A 246 9.53 6.57 -8.54
CA ASN A 246 9.43 5.87 -9.81
C ASN A 246 8.53 6.67 -10.79
N PRO A 247 9.11 7.37 -11.78
CA PRO A 247 8.35 8.20 -12.71
C PRO A 247 7.27 7.45 -13.49
N VAL A 248 7.49 6.17 -13.80
CA VAL A 248 6.53 5.34 -14.55
C VAL A 248 5.28 5.10 -13.72
N PHE A 249 5.45 4.65 -12.47
CA PHE A 249 4.32 4.39 -11.59
C PHE A 249 3.63 5.68 -11.15
N TYR A 250 4.39 6.74 -10.89
CA TYR A 250 3.80 8.04 -10.56
C TYR A 250 2.93 8.56 -11.71
N LEU A 251 3.44 8.57 -12.94
CA LEU A 251 2.68 9.00 -14.11
C LEU A 251 1.43 8.13 -14.30
N LYS A 252 1.55 6.81 -14.11
CA LYS A 252 0.43 5.89 -14.22
C LYS A 252 -0.66 6.18 -13.18
N THR A 253 -0.29 6.46 -11.92
CA THR A 253 -1.22 6.87 -10.86
C THR A 253 -1.90 8.18 -11.19
N VAL A 254 -1.16 9.18 -11.71
CA VAL A 254 -1.75 10.46 -12.12
C VAL A 254 -2.74 10.28 -13.28
N ILE A 255 -2.43 9.40 -14.25
CA ILE A 255 -3.33 9.10 -15.38
C ILE A 255 -4.63 8.42 -14.93
N HIS A 256 -4.55 7.51 -13.95
CA HIS A 256 -5.72 6.72 -13.48
C HIS A 256 -6.35 7.26 -12.19
N GLY A 257 -5.78 8.29 -11.59
CA GLY A 257 -6.26 8.86 -10.33
C GLY A 257 -7.67 9.40 -10.47
N GLN A 258 -8.28 9.83 -9.35
CA GLN A 258 -9.66 10.34 -9.35
C GLN A 258 -9.84 11.62 -10.22
N GLN A 259 -8.74 12.27 -10.63
CA GLN A 259 -8.72 13.39 -11.59
C GLN A 259 -8.03 13.05 -12.92
N GLY A 260 -7.74 11.78 -13.16
CA GLY A 260 -6.99 11.29 -14.30
C GLY A 260 -7.82 11.17 -15.58
N VAL A 261 -7.14 11.17 -16.73
CA VAL A 261 -7.78 11.01 -18.04
C VAL A 261 -7.96 9.53 -18.32
N SER A 262 -9.20 9.09 -18.58
CA SER A 262 -9.47 7.68 -18.89
C SER A 262 -8.51 7.15 -19.97
N PRO A 263 -7.90 5.97 -19.78
CA PRO A 263 -7.02 5.34 -20.77
C PRO A 263 -7.64 5.25 -22.17
N PHE A 264 -8.97 5.15 -22.24
CA PHE A 264 -9.73 5.19 -23.49
C PHE A 264 -9.57 6.51 -24.25
N TYR A 265 -9.55 7.65 -23.56
CA TYR A 265 -9.32 8.94 -24.21
C TYR A 265 -7.89 9.07 -24.72
N LEU A 266 -6.91 8.56 -23.98
CA LEU A 266 -5.51 8.54 -24.44
C LEU A 266 -5.33 7.62 -25.67
N ALA A 267 -5.95 6.45 -25.67
CA ALA A 267 -5.98 5.52 -26.81
C ALA A 267 -6.70 6.12 -28.04
N PHE A 268 -7.76 6.90 -27.80
CA PHE A 268 -8.50 7.57 -28.87
C PHE A 268 -7.70 8.73 -29.47
N ILE A 269 -7.05 9.55 -28.63
CA ILE A 269 -6.19 10.66 -29.07
C ILE A 269 -4.96 10.14 -29.82
N THR A 270 -4.33 9.05 -29.37
CA THR A 270 -3.23 8.39 -30.12
C THR A 270 -3.70 7.95 -31.50
N LEU A 271 -4.84 7.27 -31.59
CA LEU A 271 -5.37 6.78 -32.86
C LEU A 271 -5.61 7.94 -33.84
N ILE A 272 -6.29 9.00 -33.39
CA ILE A 272 -6.53 10.19 -34.21
C ILE A 272 -5.21 10.84 -34.64
N ALA A 273 -4.26 11.03 -33.72
CA ALA A 273 -2.97 11.62 -34.04
C ALA A 273 -2.22 10.77 -35.09
N THR A 274 -2.26 9.44 -34.97
CA THR A 274 -1.64 8.51 -35.92
C THR A 274 -2.27 8.63 -37.30
N VAL A 275 -3.60 8.65 -37.39
CA VAL A 275 -4.34 8.80 -38.65
C VAL A 275 -4.03 10.14 -39.32
N VAL A 276 -4.00 11.24 -38.56
CA VAL A 276 -3.66 12.58 -39.07
C VAL A 276 -2.23 12.61 -39.61
N ILE A 277 -1.27 12.02 -38.90
CA ILE A 277 0.13 11.96 -39.36
C ILE A 277 0.25 11.16 -40.67
N ILE A 278 -0.41 10.00 -40.77
CA ILE A 278 -0.42 9.19 -41.99
C ILE A 278 -1.04 9.97 -43.16
N TYR A 279 -2.14 10.68 -42.92
CA TYR A 279 -2.82 11.49 -43.93
C TYR A 279 -1.92 12.63 -44.44
N VAL A 280 -1.30 13.39 -43.52
CA VAL A 280 -0.38 14.49 -43.86
C VAL A 280 0.87 13.98 -44.57
N ALA A 281 1.42 12.83 -44.16
CA ALA A 281 2.57 12.24 -44.83
C ALA A 281 2.25 11.82 -46.27
N LYS A 282 1.04 11.28 -46.52
CA LYS A 282 0.59 10.93 -47.88
C LYS A 282 0.39 12.16 -48.77
N THR A 283 -0.22 13.23 -48.26
CA THR A 283 -0.44 14.46 -49.06
C THR A 283 0.86 15.18 -49.38
N VAL A 284 1.83 15.22 -48.45
CA VAL A 284 3.16 15.81 -48.68
C VAL A 284 4.03 15.02 -49.67
N HIS A 285 3.72 13.74 -49.93
CA HIS A 285 4.40 12.93 -50.95
C HIS A 285 3.66 12.86 -52.29
N ALA A 286 2.44 13.40 -52.37
CA ALA A 286 1.66 13.48 -53.60
C ALA A 286 1.91 14.79 -54.40
N GLU A 287 2.62 15.76 -53.82
CA GLU A 287 3.15 16.97 -54.46
C GLU A 287 4.62 16.80 -54.86
#